data_AF-A0A3A8H5A5-F1
#
_entry.id   AF-A0A3A8H5A5-F1
#
_cell.length_a   1.000
_cell.length_b   1.000
_cell.length_c   1.000
_cell.angle_alpha   90.00
_cell.angle_beta   90.00
_cell.angle_gamma   90.00
#
_symmetry.space_group_name_H-M   'P 1'
#
loop_
_entity.id
_entity.type
_entity.pdbx_description
1 polymer ?
#
loop_
_entity_poly.entity_id
_entity_poly.type
_entity_poly.pdbx_seq_one_letter_code
_entity_poly.pdbx_strand_id
1 'polypeptide(L)'
;MTLRRHFLLFVTLGLILGCAGAKPAATPPAEPGALERVALVHGGAGPWAVAGYRMGDYALQQLGLPRGSFKLEVIHHSPAKVQYTCVADGAAAATGASLGKLNLSLVTTPSPEDVATTFRNRDTGQSLTLRPSASFVQRFRDVPREKLGEAGRAVLTLPDADVFETVTP
;
A
#
# COMPACT_ATOMS: atom_id res chain seq x y z
N MET A 1 -6.72 42.44 -62.91
CA MET A 1 -5.56 41.53 -62.74
C MET A 1 -4.66 42.21 -61.71
N THR A 2 -4.40 41.73 -60.50
CA THR A 2 -4.24 40.36 -60.02
C THR A 2 -4.36 40.39 -58.49
N LEU A 3 -5.13 39.46 -57.96
CA LEU A 3 -5.37 39.18 -56.54
C LEU A 3 -4.10 38.55 -55.94
N ARG A 4 -3.59 39.03 -54.80
CA ARG A 4 -2.62 38.26 -53.99
C ARG A 4 -3.13 38.16 -52.55
N ARG A 5 -3.82 37.05 -52.30
CA ARG A 5 -4.22 36.54 -50.98
C ARG A 5 -2.97 36.28 -50.14
N HIS A 6 -2.87 36.92 -48.98
CA HIS A 6 -1.94 36.51 -47.94
C HIS A 6 -2.52 35.28 -47.24
N PHE A 7 -1.80 34.16 -47.34
CA PHE A 7 -2.11 32.88 -46.71
C PHE A 7 -1.61 32.93 -45.26
N LEU A 8 -2.51 32.98 -44.29
CA LEU A 8 -2.20 32.79 -42.87
C LEU A 8 -1.87 31.30 -42.65
N LEU A 9 -0.59 30.98 -42.41
CA LEU A 9 -0.19 29.67 -41.90
C LEU A 9 -0.51 29.61 -40.40
N PHE A 10 -1.57 28.89 -40.04
CA PHE A 10 -1.77 28.39 -38.68
C PHE A 10 -0.88 27.16 -38.48
N VAL A 11 0.15 27.27 -37.65
CA VAL A 11 0.92 26.13 -37.17
C VAL A 11 0.20 25.58 -35.94
N THR A 12 -0.56 24.50 -36.12
CA THR A 12 -1.14 23.73 -35.02
C THR A 12 -0.06 22.82 -34.42
N LEU A 13 0.45 23.21 -33.25
CA LEU A 13 1.34 22.40 -32.43
C LEU A 13 0.52 21.26 -31.80
N GLY A 14 0.57 20.08 -32.40
CA GLY A 14 -0.04 18.86 -31.86
C GLY A 14 0.74 18.37 -30.64
N LEU A 15 0.20 18.61 -29.44
CA LEU A 15 0.70 18.02 -28.20
C LEU A 15 0.17 16.58 -28.10
N ILE A 16 0.96 15.61 -28.57
CA ILE A 16 0.66 14.18 -28.37
C ILE A 16 1.04 13.85 -26.93
N LEU A 17 0.04 13.83 -26.05
CA LEU A 17 0.17 13.39 -24.67
C LEU A 17 0.37 11.86 -24.70
N GLY A 18 1.63 11.43 -24.74
CA GLY A 18 1.97 10.01 -24.61
C GLY A 18 1.53 9.50 -23.24
N CYS A 19 0.61 8.55 -23.22
CA CYS A 19 0.34 7.74 -22.03
C CYS A 19 1.62 6.98 -21.68
N ALA A 20 2.38 7.48 -20.72
CA ALA A 20 3.46 6.73 -20.10
C ALA A 20 2.83 5.56 -19.35
N GLY A 21 2.79 4.39 -19.98
CA GLY A 21 2.50 3.14 -19.29
C GLY A 21 3.51 2.99 -18.15
N ALA A 22 3.02 3.10 -16.91
CA ALA A 22 3.84 2.83 -15.74
C ALA A 22 4.40 1.41 -15.87
N LYS A 23 5.73 1.30 -15.94
CA LYS A 23 6.39 0.00 -15.84
C LYS A 23 5.95 -0.66 -14.53
N PRO A 24 5.70 -1.98 -14.50
CA PRO A 24 5.52 -2.68 -13.23
C PRO A 24 6.75 -2.40 -12.37
N ALA A 25 6.54 -1.77 -11.21
CA ALA A 25 7.61 -1.60 -10.24
C ALA A 25 8.11 -3.00 -9.88
N ALA A 26 9.41 -3.23 -10.07
CA ALA A 26 10.04 -4.51 -9.73
C ALA A 26 9.83 -4.78 -8.24
N THR A 27 9.44 -6.01 -7.89
CA THR A 27 9.30 -6.44 -6.50
C THR A 27 10.62 -6.21 -5.76
N PRO A 28 10.67 -5.36 -4.72
CA PRO A 28 11.85 -5.29 -3.88
C PRO A 28 12.09 -6.65 -3.23
N PRO A 29 13.35 -7.13 -3.12
CA PRO A 29 13.62 -8.36 -2.38
C PRO A 29 13.13 -8.19 -0.95
N ALA A 30 12.33 -9.14 -0.48
CA ALA A 30 11.80 -9.09 0.87
C ALA A 30 12.92 -9.13 1.91
N GLU A 31 12.86 -8.21 2.87
CA GLU A 31 13.80 -8.17 4.00
C GLU A 31 13.89 -9.53 4.71
N PRO A 32 15.10 -10.06 4.96
CA PRO A 32 15.29 -11.28 5.73
C PRO A 32 14.51 -11.26 7.06
N GLY A 33 13.83 -12.36 7.39
CA GLY A 33 13.04 -12.47 8.62
C GLY A 33 11.70 -11.70 8.63
N ALA A 34 11.21 -11.20 7.49
CA ALA A 34 9.92 -10.48 7.43
C ALA A 34 8.75 -11.29 8.02
N LEU A 35 8.65 -12.58 7.67
CA LEU A 35 7.58 -13.45 8.17
C LEU A 35 7.69 -13.68 9.68
N GLU A 36 8.91 -13.80 10.20
CA GLU A 36 9.16 -13.95 11.64
C GLU A 36 8.73 -12.69 12.39
N ARG A 37 9.06 -11.50 11.88
CA ARG A 37 8.60 -10.22 12.46
C ARG A 37 7.07 -10.12 12.50
N VAL A 38 6.41 -10.50 11.41
CA VAL A 38 4.94 -10.53 11.38
C VAL A 38 4.41 -11.52 12.42
N ALA A 39 4.96 -12.74 12.48
CA ALA A 39 4.53 -13.75 13.43
C ALA A 39 4.76 -13.34 14.90
N LEU A 40 5.84 -12.61 15.21
CA LEU A 40 6.11 -12.12 16.56
C LEU A 40 5.08 -11.10 17.06
N VAL A 41 4.53 -10.28 16.16
CA VAL A 41 3.50 -9.29 16.50
C VAL A 41 2.10 -9.89 16.43
N HIS A 42 1.81 -10.65 15.38
CA HIS A 42 0.46 -11.10 15.04
C HIS A 42 0.12 -12.52 15.55
N GLY A 43 1.13 -13.30 15.95
CA GLY A 43 0.99 -14.72 16.30
C GLY A 43 1.00 -15.68 15.09
N GLY A 44 1.09 -15.15 13.86
CA GLY A 44 1.26 -15.92 12.63
C GLY A 44 1.50 -15.01 11.43
N ALA A 45 2.07 -15.57 10.35
CA ALA A 45 2.36 -14.82 9.12
C ALA A 45 1.32 -15.13 8.04
N GLY A 46 0.04 -14.82 8.31
CA GLY A 46 -1.05 -14.96 7.34
C GLY A 46 -1.02 -13.89 6.24
N PRO A 47 -1.72 -14.09 5.12
CA PRO A 47 -1.61 -13.23 3.94
C PRO A 47 -1.96 -11.76 4.21
N TRP A 48 -2.99 -11.49 5.01
CA TRP A 48 -3.43 -10.12 5.33
C TRP A 48 -2.44 -9.37 6.22
N ALA A 49 -1.85 -10.05 7.21
CA ALA A 49 -0.79 -9.46 8.04
C ALA A 49 0.50 -9.23 7.22
N VAL A 50 0.86 -10.16 6.33
CA VAL A 50 2.01 -9.96 5.43
C VAL A 50 1.76 -8.82 4.44
N ALA A 51 0.53 -8.65 3.93
CA ALA A 51 0.18 -7.50 3.10
C ALA A 51 0.36 -6.17 3.86
N GLY A 52 -0.12 -6.10 5.11
CA GLY A 52 0.10 -4.95 5.98
C GLY A 52 1.59 -4.66 6.22
N TYR A 53 2.42 -5.70 6.39
CA TYR A 53 3.86 -5.54 6.51
C TYR A 53 4.46 -4.91 5.26
N ARG A 54 4.11 -5.42 4.07
CA ARG A 54 4.61 -4.87 2.81
C ARG A 54 4.17 -3.43 2.59
N MET A 55 2.90 -3.11 2.88
CA MET A 55 2.37 -1.75 2.82
C MET A 55 3.14 -0.81 3.75
N GLY A 56 3.42 -1.24 4.98
CA GLY A 56 4.17 -0.45 5.96
C GLY A 56 5.64 -0.23 5.57
N ASP A 57 6.31 -1.27 5.06
CA ASP A 57 7.70 -1.18 4.61
C ASP A 57 7.83 -0.24 3.40
N TYR A 58 6.94 -0.38 2.41
CA TYR A 58 6.84 0.54 1.27
C TYR A 58 6.62 1.98 1.75
N ALA A 59 5.69 2.20 2.69
CA ALA A 59 5.40 3.54 3.20
C ALA A 59 6.60 4.19 3.92
N LEU A 60 7.39 3.43 4.69
CA LEU A 60 8.62 3.95 5.31
C LEU A 60 9.59 4.47 4.25
N GLN A 61 9.78 3.71 3.16
CA GLN A 61 10.65 4.09 2.06
C GLN A 61 10.16 5.38 1.38
N GLN A 62 8.86 5.47 1.07
CA GLN A 62 8.27 6.65 0.41
C GLN A 62 8.28 7.90 1.30
N LEU A 63 8.14 7.75 2.61
CA LEU A 63 8.13 8.85 3.57
C LEU A 63 9.53 9.22 4.09
N GLY A 64 10.57 8.48 3.70
CA GLY A 64 11.94 8.68 4.17
C GLY A 64 12.10 8.50 5.68
N LEU A 65 11.33 7.58 6.28
CA LEU A 65 11.34 7.34 7.73
C LEU A 65 11.99 6.00 8.07
N PRO A 66 12.83 5.94 9.12
CA PRO A 66 13.31 4.66 9.62
C PRO A 66 12.21 3.92 10.40
N ARG A 67 12.31 2.59 10.45
CA ARG A 67 11.48 1.76 11.34
C ARG A 67 11.60 2.25 12.78
N GLY A 68 10.49 2.31 13.49
CA GLY A 68 10.40 2.73 14.89
C GLY A 68 10.28 4.24 15.09
N SER A 69 10.28 5.04 14.02
CA SER A 69 10.12 6.49 14.08
C SER A 69 8.84 6.91 14.80
N PHE A 70 8.97 7.80 15.80
CA PHE A 70 7.83 8.44 16.48
C PHE A 70 7.11 9.47 15.59
N LYS A 71 7.73 9.86 14.47
CA LYS A 71 7.15 10.81 13.51
C LYS A 71 6.11 10.15 12.61
N LEU A 72 6.18 8.82 12.46
CA LEU A 72 5.20 8.08 11.69
C LEU A 72 3.89 7.98 12.48
N GLU A 73 2.78 8.25 11.80
CA GLU A 73 1.45 7.86 12.21
C GLU A 73 0.86 6.86 11.21
N VAL A 74 0.16 5.86 11.74
CA VAL A 74 -0.55 4.84 10.97
C VAL A 74 -2.01 4.84 11.38
N ILE A 75 -2.91 5.00 10.42
CA ILE A 75 -4.36 4.93 10.63
C ILE A 75 -4.91 3.85 9.71
N HIS A 76 -5.38 2.75 10.28
CA HIS A 76 -5.99 1.65 9.54
C HIS A 76 -7.51 1.73 9.61
N HIS A 77 -8.15 1.88 8.47
CA HIS A 77 -9.60 1.83 8.29
C HIS A 77 -9.99 0.43 7.83
N SER A 78 -10.95 -0.20 8.51
CA SER A 78 -11.46 -1.53 8.13
C SER A 78 -12.76 -1.88 8.84
N PRO A 79 -13.59 -2.79 8.31
CA PRO A 79 -14.68 -3.34 9.09
C PRO A 79 -14.12 -4.22 10.21
N ALA A 80 -14.90 -4.36 11.30
CA ALA A 80 -14.54 -5.15 12.47
C ALA A 80 -14.60 -6.68 12.21
N LYS A 81 -13.84 -7.15 11.22
CA LYS A 81 -13.65 -8.57 10.88
C LYS A 81 -12.15 -8.85 10.85
N VAL A 82 -11.76 -9.90 11.56
CA VAL A 82 -10.35 -10.26 11.84
C VAL A 82 -9.46 -10.18 10.60
N GLN A 83 -9.91 -10.73 9.47
CA GLN A 83 -9.13 -10.75 8.23
C GLN A 83 -8.63 -9.36 7.78
N TYR A 84 -9.44 -8.31 7.94
CA TYR A 84 -9.06 -6.96 7.50
C TYR A 84 -8.19 -6.28 8.56
N THR A 85 -8.54 -6.42 9.84
CA THR A 85 -7.77 -5.82 10.94
C THR A 85 -6.35 -6.38 11.05
N CYS A 86 -6.09 -7.61 10.57
CA CYS A 86 -4.73 -8.19 10.47
C CYS A 86 -3.72 -7.28 9.75
N VAL A 87 -4.19 -6.43 8.83
CA VAL A 87 -3.33 -5.46 8.11
C VAL A 87 -2.67 -4.49 9.08
N ALA A 88 -3.36 -4.07 10.15
CA ALA A 88 -2.81 -3.18 11.16
C ALA A 88 -1.63 -3.80 11.92
N ASP A 89 -1.71 -5.09 12.27
CA ASP A 89 -0.61 -5.82 12.92
C ASP A 89 0.59 -6.00 11.98
N GLY A 90 0.32 -6.24 10.70
CA GLY A 90 1.33 -6.23 9.66
C GLY A 90 2.07 -4.88 9.57
N ALA A 91 1.30 -3.79 9.50
CA ALA A 91 1.84 -2.45 9.46
C ALA A 91 2.65 -2.13 10.73
N ALA A 92 2.18 -2.56 11.91
CA ALA A 92 2.93 -2.47 13.16
C ALA A 92 4.26 -3.23 13.10
N ALA A 93 4.26 -4.47 12.59
CA ALA A 93 5.46 -5.28 12.45
C ALA A 93 6.51 -4.69 11.49
N ALA A 94 6.07 -4.04 10.40
CA ALA A 94 6.97 -3.39 9.45
C ALA A 94 7.51 -2.06 9.98
N THR A 95 6.64 -1.26 10.59
CA THR A 95 6.94 0.14 10.90
C THR A 95 7.40 0.38 12.33
N GLY A 96 7.09 -0.54 13.24
CA GLY A 96 7.25 -0.34 14.68
C GLY A 96 6.25 0.66 15.28
N ALA A 97 5.23 1.10 14.53
CA ALA A 97 4.10 1.83 15.09
C ALA A 97 3.27 0.90 15.99
N SER A 98 2.66 1.44 17.05
CA SER A 98 1.87 0.64 17.97
C SER A 98 0.82 1.48 18.70
N LEU A 99 -0.18 0.79 19.26
CA LEU A 99 -1.19 1.41 20.12
C LEU A 99 -0.52 2.11 21.31
N GLY A 100 0.47 1.47 21.95
CA GLY A 100 1.18 2.03 23.10
C GLY A 100 2.04 3.25 22.79
N LYS A 101 2.57 3.35 21.55
CA LYS A 101 3.25 4.56 21.06
C LYS A 101 2.27 5.66 20.63
N LEU A 102 0.96 5.39 20.65
CA LEU A 102 -0.11 6.30 20.24
C LEU A 102 0.08 6.82 18.80
N ASN A 103 0.68 5.99 17.96
CA ASN A 103 0.94 6.32 16.56
C ASN A 103 0.44 5.23 15.60
N LEU A 104 -0.34 4.28 16.10
CA LEU A 104 -1.20 3.38 15.35
C LEU A 104 -2.63 3.55 15.84
N SER A 105 -3.61 3.58 14.94
CA SER A 105 -5.03 3.62 15.27
C SER A 105 -5.84 2.74 14.32
N LEU A 106 -6.89 2.13 14.85
CA LEU A 106 -7.87 1.36 14.10
C LEU A 106 -9.18 2.14 14.06
N VAL A 107 -9.69 2.39 12.86
CA VAL A 107 -10.96 3.09 12.62
C VAL A 107 -11.91 2.10 11.95
N THR A 108 -13.03 1.83 12.61
CA THR A 108 -14.02 0.90 12.07
C THR A 108 -14.77 1.54 10.90
N THR A 109 -14.86 0.82 9.78
CA THR A 109 -15.68 1.18 8.61
C THR A 109 -16.83 0.20 8.42
N PRO A 110 -17.92 0.57 7.73
CA PRO A 110 -19.02 -0.36 7.50
C PRO A 110 -18.66 -1.49 6.53
N SER A 111 -17.74 -1.25 5.59
CA SER A 111 -17.59 -2.13 4.44
C SER A 111 -16.15 -2.50 4.06
N PRO A 112 -15.90 -3.70 3.48
CA PRO A 112 -14.57 -4.13 3.02
C PRO A 112 -13.93 -3.23 1.96
N GLU A 113 -14.71 -2.56 1.11
CA GLU A 113 -14.20 -1.62 0.11
C GLU A 113 -13.55 -0.37 0.73
N ASP A 114 -13.87 -0.07 1.98
CA ASP A 114 -13.31 1.05 2.74
C ASP A 114 -11.98 0.67 3.44
N VAL A 115 -11.48 -0.56 3.23
CA VAL A 115 -10.23 -1.02 3.84
C VAL A 115 -9.06 -0.23 3.26
N ALA A 116 -8.42 0.58 4.09
CA ALA A 116 -7.27 1.39 3.69
C ALA A 116 -6.36 1.67 4.90
N THR A 117 -5.08 1.90 4.66
CA THR A 117 -4.11 2.29 5.68
C THR A 117 -3.41 3.56 5.24
N THR A 118 -3.57 4.61 6.02
CA THR A 118 -2.86 5.88 5.82
C THR A 118 -1.62 5.92 6.70
N PHE A 119 -0.49 6.19 6.06
CA PHE A 119 0.80 6.44 6.69
C PHE A 119 1.12 7.92 6.54
N ARG A 120 1.43 8.61 7.64
CA ARG A 120 1.71 10.04 7.65
C ARG A 120 3.02 10.33 8.38
N ASN A 121 3.89 11.11 7.75
CA ASN A 121 5.02 11.73 8.43
C ASN A 121 4.52 13.02 9.10
N ARG A 122 4.37 13.00 10.43
CA ARG A 122 3.82 14.13 11.20
C ARG A 122 4.69 15.39 11.13
N ASP A 123 6.00 15.25 10.88
CA ASP A 123 6.92 16.39 10.79
C ASP A 123 6.78 17.15 9.47
N THR A 124 6.55 16.43 8.36
CA THR A 124 6.47 17.04 7.02
C THR A 124 5.04 17.23 6.54
N GLY A 125 4.07 16.56 7.17
CA GLY A 125 2.68 16.50 6.72
C GLY A 125 2.45 15.57 5.53
N GLN A 126 3.51 15.01 4.92
CA GLN A 126 3.38 14.08 3.80
C GLN A 126 2.63 12.81 4.23
N SER A 127 1.70 12.37 3.39
CA SER A 127 0.89 11.18 3.63
C SER A 127 0.84 10.27 2.41
N LEU A 128 0.60 9.00 2.67
CA LEU A 128 0.40 7.95 1.68
C LEU A 128 -0.72 7.03 2.19
N THR A 129 -1.77 6.85 1.39
CA THR A 129 -2.84 5.89 1.69
C THR A 129 -2.72 4.71 0.75
N LEU A 130 -2.69 3.50 1.32
CA LEU A 130 -2.60 2.24 0.60
C LEU A 130 -3.81 1.37 0.94
N ARG A 131 -4.32 0.62 -0.04
CA ARG A 131 -5.33 -0.42 0.18
C ARG A 131 -4.89 -1.75 -0.42
N PRO A 132 -5.31 -2.90 0.13
CA PRO A 132 -5.13 -4.18 -0.54
C PRO A 132 -5.75 -4.15 -1.94
N SER A 133 -5.04 -4.63 -2.95
CA SER A 133 -5.51 -4.58 -4.34
C SER A 133 -6.69 -5.54 -4.55
N ALA A 134 -7.49 -5.30 -5.58
CA ALA A 134 -8.60 -6.20 -5.92
C ALA A 134 -8.14 -7.64 -6.18
N SER A 135 -6.97 -7.83 -6.82
CA SER A 135 -6.38 -9.14 -7.06
C SER A 135 -5.96 -9.84 -5.77
N PHE A 136 -5.39 -9.09 -4.82
CA PHE A 136 -5.08 -9.58 -3.49
C PHE A 136 -6.34 -10.07 -2.76
N VAL A 137 -7.37 -9.23 -2.71
CA VAL A 137 -8.63 -9.56 -2.01
C VAL A 137 -9.26 -10.80 -2.62
N GLN A 138 -9.37 -10.86 -3.95
CA GLN A 138 -9.93 -12.03 -4.64
C GLN A 138 -9.18 -13.32 -4.30
N ARG A 139 -7.85 -13.26 -4.21
CA ARG A 139 -7.00 -14.43 -4.00
C ARG A 139 -6.93 -14.89 -2.55
N PHE A 140 -6.95 -13.96 -1.58
CA PHE A 140 -6.58 -14.26 -0.19
C PHE A 140 -7.69 -14.05 0.84
N ARG A 141 -8.90 -13.65 0.44
CA ARG A 141 -10.03 -13.45 1.37
C ARG A 141 -10.45 -14.73 2.10
N ASP A 142 -10.48 -15.85 1.39
CA ASP A 142 -11.11 -17.10 1.86
C ASP A 142 -10.11 -18.26 2.03
N VAL A 143 -8.85 -17.94 2.38
CA VAL A 143 -7.79 -18.95 2.58
C VAL A 143 -8.09 -19.83 3.80
N PRO A 144 -8.09 -21.17 3.66
CA PRO A 144 -8.25 -22.09 4.79
C PRO A 144 -7.16 -21.88 5.85
N ARG A 145 -7.50 -22.06 7.14
CA ARG A 145 -6.62 -21.75 8.28
C ARG A 145 -5.28 -22.46 8.20
N GLU A 146 -5.29 -23.73 7.82
CA GLU A 146 -4.12 -24.58 7.64
C GLU A 146 -3.18 -24.13 6.50
N LYS A 147 -3.69 -23.30 5.57
CA LYS A 147 -2.91 -22.75 4.44
C LYS A 147 -2.45 -21.31 4.66
N LEU A 148 -2.79 -20.66 5.78
CA LEU A 148 -2.48 -19.25 6.01
C LEU A 148 -0.97 -18.94 5.95
N GLY A 149 -0.14 -19.82 6.52
CA GLY A 149 1.32 -19.62 6.49
C GLY A 149 1.91 -19.75 5.09
N GLU A 150 1.38 -20.64 4.25
CA GLU A 150 1.78 -20.76 2.84
C GLU A 150 1.33 -19.53 2.04
N ALA A 151 0.09 -19.10 2.25
CA ALA A 151 -0.44 -17.90 1.61
C ALA A 151 0.37 -16.65 1.98
N GLY A 152 0.74 -16.47 3.25
CA GLY A 152 1.61 -15.36 3.66
C GLY A 152 3.00 -15.40 3.02
N ARG A 153 3.62 -16.58 2.90
CA ARG A 153 4.88 -16.74 2.14
C ARG A 153 4.72 -16.30 0.68
N ALA A 154 3.62 -16.70 0.04
CA ALA A 154 3.35 -16.29 -1.33
C ALA A 154 3.17 -14.77 -1.46
N VAL A 155 2.41 -14.15 -0.54
CA VAL A 155 2.20 -12.68 -0.53
C VAL A 155 3.52 -11.92 -0.45
N LEU A 156 4.51 -12.44 0.27
CA LEU A 156 5.80 -11.77 0.41
C LEU A 156 6.57 -11.63 -0.91
N THR A 157 6.32 -12.50 -1.88
CA THR A 157 7.05 -12.54 -3.16
C THR A 157 6.30 -11.95 -4.34
N LEU A 158 5.03 -11.57 -4.17
CA LEU A 158 4.22 -11.01 -5.26
C LEU A 158 4.74 -9.62 -5.69
N PRO A 159 4.47 -9.16 -6.92
CA PRO A 159 4.55 -7.74 -7.27
C PRO A 159 3.75 -6.86 -6.30
N ASP A 160 4.19 -5.62 -6.06
CA ASP A 160 3.47 -4.69 -5.16
C ASP A 160 2.02 -4.48 -5.61
N ALA A 161 1.78 -4.30 -6.92
CA ALA A 161 0.45 -4.13 -7.51
C ALA A 161 -0.49 -5.33 -7.29
N ASP A 162 0.06 -6.52 -7.04
CA ASP A 162 -0.70 -7.73 -6.72
C ASP A 162 -1.01 -7.86 -5.22
N VAL A 163 -0.54 -6.92 -4.39
CA VAL A 163 -0.80 -6.87 -2.95
C VAL A 163 -1.55 -5.61 -2.56
N PHE A 164 -1.11 -4.44 -3.03
CA PHE A 164 -1.68 -3.16 -2.66
C PHE A 164 -1.63 -2.15 -3.80
N GLU A 165 -2.43 -1.11 -3.67
CA GLU A 165 -2.47 0.05 -4.56
C GLU A 165 -2.54 1.34 -3.74
N THR A 166 -2.03 2.44 -4.31
CA THR A 166 -2.18 3.78 -3.75
C THR A 166 -3.59 4.29 -3.95
N VAL A 167 -4.19 4.85 -2.90
CA VAL A 167 -5.47 5.55 -3.00
C VAL A 167 -5.19 7.00 -3.33
N THR A 168 -5.64 7.44 -4.51
CA THR A 168 -5.61 8.86 -4.89
C THR A 168 -6.61 9.64 -4.03
N PRO A 169 -6.25 10.83 -3.53
CA PRO A 169 -7.17 11.71 -2.82
C PRO A 169 -8.42 12.08 -3.62
#